data_AF-A0A438DRV4-F1
#
_entry.id   AF-A0A438DRV4-F1
#
_cell.length_a   1.000
_cell.length_b   1.000
_cell.length_c   1.000
_cell.angle_alpha   90.00
_cell.angle_beta   90.00
_cell.angle_gamma   90.00
#
_symmetry.space_group_name_H-M   'P 1'
#
loop_
_entity.id
_entity.type
_entity.pdbx_description
1 polymer ?
#
loop_
_entity_poly.entity_id
_entity_poly.type
_entity_poly.pdbx_seq_one_letter_code
_entity_poly.pdbx_strand_id
1 'polypeptide(L)'
;MYSKGLPFNTVNDPYWFPMIDAIANFGPGFKPPSMHELRTWILKEEVNDLRIIMKDHKKAWKQYGCSIMSDGWTNGKSRCLINFLVNSPAGTWFMKSIDASDTIKNGELMFKYLDEVVEEIGEENVVQVITDNASNYVNAGMRLMEKRRKLWWTPCVAHCIDLMLEDIGKLNVHATTLSRARQVVKFIYGHTWVLSLMRTFTKNHELLRPAITRFAIAFLTLQSLYKQKQTLIAMFSEKWCSSTWAKKVEGVKTQSTVLFDPNFWPHVAFCIKTTVPLVSVLREVDSEERPAMGYIYELMDLAKEKIAFNCRGVERKYGPIWKKIDARWTPQLHRPLHAADYYLNPQLQYGDKFSNADEVRKGLFECMDRMLDYQERLKVDIQLDSYDQAMGEFGSRIAIDSRTLRSPTSWGCVLGVQHRSCKICYSSP
;
A
#
# COMPACT_ATOMS: atom_id res chain seq x y z
N MET A 1 -27.30 8.20 19.30
CA MET A 1 -26.56 7.06 18.74
C MET A 1 -27.46 5.87 18.42
N TYR A 2 -28.08 5.22 19.43
CA TYR A 2 -28.88 4.01 19.24
C TYR A 2 -30.07 4.14 18.27
N SER A 3 -30.86 5.20 18.37
CA SER A 3 -32.08 5.40 17.55
C SER A 3 -31.81 5.65 16.05
N LYS A 4 -30.59 6.08 15.69
CA LYS A 4 -30.19 6.40 14.32
C LYS A 4 -29.11 5.47 13.79
N GLY A 5 -28.74 4.44 14.55
CA GLY A 5 -27.72 3.46 14.15
C GLY A 5 -26.34 4.09 13.92
N LEU A 6 -26.00 5.17 14.64
CA LEU A 6 -24.67 5.76 14.55
C LEU A 6 -23.63 4.79 15.13
N PRO A 7 -22.50 4.54 14.45
CA PRO A 7 -21.42 3.73 15.00
C PRO A 7 -20.95 4.29 16.35
N PHE A 8 -20.73 3.42 17.34
CA PHE A 8 -20.23 3.89 18.65
C PHE A 8 -18.86 4.55 18.56
N ASN A 9 -18.06 4.19 17.54
CA ASN A 9 -16.76 4.80 17.32
C ASN A 9 -16.83 6.31 16.97
N THR A 10 -18.00 6.85 16.64
CA THR A 10 -18.18 8.28 16.39
C THR A 10 -17.75 9.14 17.60
N VAL A 11 -17.84 8.62 18.83
CA VAL A 11 -17.41 9.38 20.03
C VAL A 11 -15.89 9.52 20.17
N ASN A 12 -15.12 8.72 19.40
CA ASN A 12 -13.67 8.78 19.38
C ASN A 12 -13.15 9.73 18.28
N ASP A 13 -14.04 10.43 17.58
CA ASP A 13 -13.66 11.43 16.61
C ASP A 13 -12.97 12.62 17.32
N PRO A 14 -11.84 13.15 16.82
CA PRO A 14 -11.11 14.25 17.45
C PRO A 14 -11.96 15.51 17.69
N TYR A 15 -13.01 15.71 16.89
CA TYR A 15 -13.92 16.85 16.98
C TYR A 15 -15.11 16.61 17.91
N TRP A 16 -15.30 15.38 18.42
CA TRP A 16 -16.45 15.01 19.26
C TRP A 16 -16.47 15.83 20.56
N PHE A 17 -15.40 15.78 21.36
CA PHE A 17 -15.34 16.52 22.62
C PHE A 17 -15.36 18.04 22.42
N PRO A 18 -14.58 18.64 21.50
CA PRO A 18 -14.67 20.07 21.19
C PRO A 18 -16.09 20.52 20.81
N MET A 19 -16.81 19.72 20.01
CA MET A 19 -18.20 20.00 19.67
C MET A 19 -19.11 19.98 20.92
N ILE A 20 -18.98 18.97 21.78
CA ILE A 20 -19.77 18.87 23.02
C ILE A 20 -19.46 20.03 23.96
N ASP A 21 -18.19 20.42 24.12
CA ASP A 21 -17.77 21.55 24.95
C ASP A 21 -18.32 22.87 24.41
N ALA A 22 -18.28 23.08 23.08
CA ALA A 22 -18.86 24.26 22.46
C ALA A 22 -20.38 24.36 22.70
N ILE A 23 -21.10 23.25 22.62
CA ILE A 23 -22.54 23.18 22.92
C ILE A 23 -22.79 23.46 24.41
N ALA A 24 -22.01 22.84 25.30
CA ALA A 24 -22.14 23.02 26.74
C ALA A 24 -21.88 24.47 27.17
N ASN A 25 -20.85 25.11 26.60
CA ASN A 25 -20.49 26.50 26.87
C ASN A 25 -21.53 27.51 26.36
N PHE A 26 -22.26 27.18 25.28
CA PHE A 26 -23.37 28.01 24.82
C PHE A 26 -24.51 28.04 25.86
N GLY A 27 -24.75 26.90 26.53
CA GLY A 27 -25.74 26.79 27.59
C GLY A 27 -27.19 26.65 27.11
N PRO A 28 -28.18 26.82 28.02
CA PRO A 28 -29.59 26.68 27.73
C PRO A 28 -30.05 27.64 26.62
N GLY A 29 -30.69 27.10 25.58
CA GLY A 29 -31.17 27.87 24.43
C GLY A 29 -30.39 27.65 23.13
N PHE A 30 -29.31 26.86 23.15
CA PHE A 30 -28.64 26.40 21.93
C PHE A 30 -29.64 25.74 20.98
N LYS A 31 -29.62 26.19 19.72
CA LYS A 31 -30.36 25.56 18.63
C LYS A 31 -29.35 24.93 17.67
N PRO A 32 -29.34 23.59 17.52
CA PRO A 32 -28.44 22.95 16.58
C PRO A 32 -28.78 23.39 15.14
N PRO A 33 -27.78 23.44 14.25
CA PRO A 33 -28.01 23.77 12.86
C PRO A 33 -28.96 22.77 12.20
N SER A 34 -29.86 23.27 11.36
CA SER A 34 -30.76 22.44 10.58
C SER A 34 -30.03 21.68 9.46
N MET A 35 -30.66 20.63 8.93
CA MET A 35 -30.15 19.92 7.75
C MET A 35 -29.91 20.86 6.56
N HIS A 36 -30.75 21.90 6.40
CA HIS A 36 -30.60 22.87 5.33
C HIS A 36 -29.34 23.72 5.52
N GLU A 37 -29.10 24.24 6.72
CA GLU A 37 -27.91 25.03 7.04
C GLU A 37 -26.63 24.21 6.87
N LEU A 38 -26.62 22.98 7.40
CA LEU A 38 -25.51 22.04 7.27
C LEU A 38 -25.12 21.78 5.80
N ARG A 39 -26.10 21.52 4.93
CA ARG A 39 -25.84 21.20 3.51
C ARG A 39 -25.61 22.43 2.63
N THR A 40 -25.78 23.65 3.15
CA THR A 40 -25.70 24.89 2.36
C THR A 40 -24.54 25.76 2.78
N TRP A 41 -24.76 26.74 3.67
CA TRP A 41 -23.75 27.75 3.99
C TRP A 41 -22.66 27.19 4.90
N ILE A 42 -22.99 26.30 5.86
CA ILE A 42 -21.98 25.67 6.74
C ILE A 42 -21.01 24.84 5.89
N LEU A 43 -21.52 23.97 5.00
CA LEU A 43 -20.66 23.23 4.07
C LEU A 43 -19.82 24.15 3.17
N LYS A 44 -20.35 25.30 2.74
CA LYS A 44 -19.59 26.27 1.95
C LYS A 44 -18.48 26.93 2.75
N GLU A 45 -18.70 27.23 4.03
CA GLU A 45 -17.67 27.75 4.94
C GLU A 45 -16.57 26.72 5.16
N GLU A 46 -16.91 25.47 5.48
CA GLU A 46 -15.94 24.37 5.61
C GLU A 46 -15.09 24.19 4.34
N VAL A 47 -15.72 24.27 3.16
CA VAL A 47 -14.99 24.21 1.88
C VAL A 47 -14.07 25.42 1.70
N ASN A 48 -14.45 26.60 2.18
CA ASN A 48 -13.59 27.79 2.12
C ASN A 48 -12.40 27.69 3.08
N ASP A 49 -12.61 27.15 4.28
CA ASP A 49 -11.52 26.91 5.24
C ASP A 49 -10.54 25.87 4.70
N LEU A 50 -11.03 24.78 4.12
CA LEU A 50 -10.20 23.80 3.43
C LEU A 50 -9.42 24.42 2.24
N ARG A 51 -10.00 25.38 1.51
CA ARG A 51 -9.27 26.11 0.44
C ARG A 51 -8.14 26.97 0.98
N ILE A 52 -8.23 27.45 2.22
CA ILE A 52 -7.13 28.17 2.87
C ILE A 52 -6.00 27.19 3.18
N ILE A 53 -6.31 26.05 3.80
CA ILE A 53 -5.34 24.99 4.11
C ILE A 53 -4.65 24.47 2.83
N MET A 54 -5.41 24.33 1.74
CA MET A 54 -4.88 23.92 0.42
C MET A 54 -3.75 24.84 -0.07
N LYS A 55 -3.72 26.12 0.32
CA LYS A 55 -2.65 27.04 -0.10
C LYS A 55 -1.29 26.60 0.44
N ASP A 56 -1.25 26.03 1.64
CA ASP A 56 0.01 25.57 2.25
C ASP A 56 0.50 24.28 1.58
N HIS A 57 -0.39 23.36 1.22
CA HIS A 57 -0.05 22.23 0.35
C HIS A 57 0.50 22.70 -1.01
N LYS A 58 -0.14 23.67 -1.66
CA LYS A 58 0.35 24.22 -2.95
C LYS A 58 1.74 24.86 -2.83
N LYS A 59 2.07 25.50 -1.71
CA LYS A 59 3.44 26.00 -1.45
C LYS A 59 4.43 24.84 -1.34
N ALA A 60 4.07 23.78 -0.61
CA ALA A 60 4.90 22.59 -0.49
C ALA A 60 5.12 21.90 -1.84
N TRP A 61 4.09 21.77 -2.68
CA TRP A 61 4.21 21.19 -4.04
C TRP A 61 5.19 21.97 -4.92
N LYS A 62 5.16 23.31 -4.83
CA LYS A 62 6.12 24.17 -5.55
C LYS A 62 7.54 23.99 -5.06
N GLN A 63 7.73 23.95 -3.74
CA GLN A 63 9.04 23.88 -3.12
C GLN A 63 9.70 22.50 -3.24
N TYR A 64 8.94 21.44 -3.04
CA TYR A 64 9.45 20.08 -2.88
C TYR A 64 9.04 19.13 -4.01
N GLY A 65 8.03 19.51 -4.80
CA GLY A 65 7.35 18.58 -5.70
C GLY A 65 6.24 17.81 -5.00
N CYS A 66 5.45 17.08 -5.79
CA CYS A 66 4.38 16.22 -5.30
C CYS A 66 4.21 14.98 -6.19
N SER A 67 3.57 13.96 -5.61
CA SER A 67 3.14 12.75 -6.29
C SER A 67 1.63 12.73 -6.41
N ILE A 68 1.14 12.53 -7.63
CA ILE A 68 -0.30 12.31 -7.86
C ILE A 68 -0.54 10.81 -7.73
N MET A 69 -1.50 10.41 -6.92
CA MET A 69 -1.95 9.03 -6.80
C MET A 69 -3.36 8.92 -7.35
N SER A 70 -3.58 7.99 -8.27
CA SER A 70 -4.91 7.67 -8.79
C SER A 70 -5.29 6.25 -8.43
N ASP A 71 -6.47 6.11 -7.83
CA ASP A 71 -7.07 4.81 -7.53
C ASP A 71 -8.51 4.76 -8.03
N GLY A 72 -8.83 3.71 -8.77
CA GLY A 72 -10.13 3.48 -9.34
C GLY A 72 -10.80 2.29 -8.70
N TRP A 73 -11.98 2.48 -8.12
CA TRP A 73 -12.77 1.38 -7.57
C TRP A 73 -14.13 1.28 -8.26
N THR A 74 -14.64 0.06 -8.35
CA THR A 74 -15.97 -0.21 -8.90
C THR A 74 -16.82 -0.88 -7.85
N ASN A 75 -17.96 -0.28 -7.53
CA ASN A 75 -18.86 -0.83 -6.53
C ASN A 75 -19.70 -2.00 -7.10
N GLY A 76 -20.36 -2.77 -6.23
CA GLY A 76 -21.22 -3.89 -6.64
C GLY A 76 -22.48 -3.49 -7.43
N LYS A 77 -22.69 -2.19 -7.67
CA LYS A 77 -23.73 -1.62 -8.54
C LYS A 77 -23.14 -1.06 -9.84
N SER A 78 -21.93 -1.47 -10.21
CA SER A 78 -21.19 -1.05 -11.40
C SER A 78 -20.87 0.45 -11.47
N ARG A 79 -20.98 1.19 -10.36
CA ARG A 79 -20.49 2.58 -10.34
C ARG A 79 -18.97 2.57 -10.25
N CYS A 80 -18.31 3.27 -11.17
CA CYS A 80 -16.87 3.41 -11.18
C CYS A 80 -16.50 4.83 -10.74
N LEU A 81 -15.72 4.93 -9.67
CA LEU A 81 -15.14 6.20 -9.23
C LEU A 81 -13.62 6.14 -9.34
N ILE A 82 -13.03 7.22 -9.85
CA ILE A 82 -11.58 7.41 -9.92
C ILE A 82 -11.23 8.54 -8.98
N ASN A 83 -10.45 8.25 -7.95
CA ASN A 83 -9.98 9.23 -6.98
C ASN A 83 -8.60 9.74 -7.38
N PHE A 84 -8.36 11.02 -7.12
CA PHE A 84 -7.06 11.66 -7.27
C PHE A 84 -6.64 12.24 -5.92
N LEU A 85 -5.49 11.80 -5.44
CA LEU A 85 -4.82 12.24 -4.23
C LEU A 85 -3.49 12.87 -4.62
N VAL A 86 -3.02 13.84 -3.86
CA VAL A 86 -1.72 14.49 -4.07
C VAL A 86 -0.91 14.39 -2.79
N ASN A 87 0.20 13.65 -2.82
CA ASN A 87 1.10 13.51 -1.69
C ASN A 87 2.31 14.45 -1.81
N SER A 88 2.75 14.98 -0.66
CA SER A 88 3.92 15.83 -0.51
C SER A 88 4.40 15.80 0.95
N PRO A 89 5.52 16.44 1.30
CA PRO A 89 5.95 16.54 2.71
C PRO A 89 4.96 17.24 3.63
N ALA A 90 3.99 17.99 3.09
CA ALA A 90 2.88 18.57 3.86
C ALA A 90 1.73 17.57 4.14
N GLY A 91 1.83 16.34 3.64
CA GLY A 91 0.81 15.29 3.74
C GLY A 91 0.02 15.09 2.44
N THR A 92 -0.89 14.12 2.49
CA THR A 92 -1.78 13.74 1.38
C THR A 92 -3.02 14.62 1.34
N TRP A 93 -3.31 15.17 0.17
CA TRP A 93 -4.51 15.97 -0.10
C TRP A 93 -5.45 15.26 -1.07
N PHE A 94 -6.73 15.19 -0.72
CA PHE A 94 -7.77 14.73 -1.67
C PHE A 94 -8.09 15.83 -2.67
N MET A 95 -7.78 15.58 -3.93
CA MET A 95 -7.96 16.55 -5.00
C MET A 95 -9.39 16.53 -5.52
N LYS A 96 -9.80 15.38 -6.08
CA LYS A 96 -11.16 15.17 -6.62
C LYS A 96 -11.44 13.69 -6.84
N SER A 97 -12.71 13.37 -7.02
CA SER A 97 -13.19 12.08 -7.51
C SER A 97 -13.98 12.30 -8.80
N ILE A 98 -13.79 11.43 -9.78
CA ILE A 98 -14.47 11.45 -11.08
C ILE A 98 -15.38 10.22 -11.16
N ASP A 99 -16.67 10.45 -11.43
CA ASP A 99 -17.61 9.36 -11.75
C ASP A 99 -17.40 8.95 -13.22
N ALA A 100 -16.85 7.75 -13.41
CA ALA A 100 -16.54 7.14 -14.70
C ALA A 100 -17.44 5.93 -14.97
N SER A 101 -18.64 5.90 -14.38
CA SER A 101 -19.59 4.79 -14.54
C SER A 101 -20.08 4.64 -15.98
N ASP A 102 -20.29 5.76 -16.67
CA ASP A 102 -20.88 5.80 -18.02
C ASP A 102 -19.84 5.75 -19.15
N THR A 103 -18.55 5.59 -18.81
CA THR A 103 -17.46 5.67 -19.76
C THR A 103 -16.78 4.32 -19.96
N ILE A 104 -16.53 3.97 -21.22
CA ILE A 104 -15.69 2.80 -21.54
C ILE A 104 -14.28 3.13 -21.05
N LYS A 105 -13.79 2.36 -20.08
CA LYS A 105 -12.43 2.50 -19.54
C LYS A 105 -11.39 2.13 -20.60
N ASN A 106 -11.12 3.03 -21.54
CA ASN A 106 -10.00 2.92 -22.47
C ASN A 106 -8.85 3.84 -22.01
N GLY A 107 -7.62 3.53 -22.44
CA GLY A 107 -6.43 4.24 -21.98
C GLY A 107 -6.41 5.73 -22.35
N GLU A 108 -7.18 6.15 -23.36
CA GLU A 108 -7.24 7.53 -23.81
C GLU A 108 -7.99 8.44 -22.82
N LEU A 109 -9.15 7.99 -22.34
CA LEU A 109 -9.89 8.75 -21.35
C LEU A 109 -9.13 8.86 -20.03
N MET A 110 -8.50 7.75 -19.61
CA MET A 110 -7.68 7.75 -18.40
C MET A 110 -6.48 8.69 -18.54
N PHE A 111 -5.83 8.70 -19.70
CA PHE A 111 -4.77 9.65 -20.01
C PHE A 111 -5.26 11.09 -19.88
N LYS A 112 -6.43 11.42 -20.45
CA LYS A 112 -7.03 12.75 -20.33
C LYS A 112 -7.24 13.16 -18.87
N TYR A 113 -7.77 12.27 -18.03
CA TYR A 113 -7.97 12.59 -16.60
C TYR A 113 -6.65 12.82 -15.86
N LEU A 114 -5.65 11.96 -16.07
CA LEU A 114 -4.33 12.13 -15.44
C LEU A 114 -3.69 13.44 -15.90
N ASP A 115 -3.78 13.73 -17.19
CA ASP A 115 -3.22 14.92 -17.82
C ASP A 115 -3.87 16.21 -17.31
N GLU A 116 -5.20 16.26 -17.21
CA GLU A 116 -5.94 17.39 -16.63
C GLU A 116 -5.54 17.66 -15.17
N VAL A 117 -5.33 16.62 -14.37
CA VAL A 117 -4.89 16.77 -12.98
C VAL A 117 -3.47 17.32 -12.90
N VAL A 118 -2.57 16.88 -13.79
CA VAL A 118 -1.22 17.44 -13.89
C VAL A 118 -1.27 18.92 -14.29
N GLU A 119 -2.14 19.31 -15.23
CA GLU A 119 -2.32 20.73 -15.61
C GLU A 119 -2.85 21.59 -14.46
N GLU A 120 -3.81 21.06 -13.70
CA GLU A 120 -4.41 21.76 -12.55
C GLU A 120 -3.40 22.01 -11.42
N ILE A 121 -2.41 21.13 -11.26
CA ILE A 121 -1.34 21.23 -10.25
C ILE A 121 -0.13 22.03 -10.77
N GLY A 122 0.13 22.00 -12.07
CA GLY A 122 1.34 22.52 -12.72
C GLY A 122 2.41 21.45 -12.86
N GLU A 123 2.83 21.15 -14.09
CA GLU A 123 3.79 20.09 -14.42
C GLU A 123 5.12 20.25 -13.67
N GLU A 124 5.59 21.48 -13.48
CA GLU A 124 6.82 21.78 -12.74
C GLU A 124 6.77 21.38 -11.26
N ASN A 125 5.58 21.10 -10.74
CA ASN A 125 5.34 20.69 -9.35
C ASN A 125 5.15 19.17 -9.23
N VAL A 126 4.97 18.44 -10.33
CA VAL A 126 4.67 17.00 -10.33
C VAL A 126 5.94 16.20 -10.61
N VAL A 127 6.33 15.34 -9.67
CA VAL A 127 7.48 14.44 -9.85
C VAL A 127 7.05 13.12 -10.46
N GLN A 128 5.94 12.57 -9.96
CA GLN A 128 5.40 11.31 -10.46
C GLN A 128 3.87 11.25 -10.41
N VAL A 129 3.33 10.38 -11.25
CA VAL A 129 1.93 9.95 -11.25
C VAL A 129 1.87 8.45 -11.03
N ILE A 130 1.22 8.05 -9.95
CA ILE A 130 1.10 6.67 -9.48
C ILE A 130 -0.29 6.17 -9.78
N THR A 131 -0.40 5.03 -10.47
CA THR A 131 -1.69 4.41 -10.80
C THR A 131 -1.68 2.92 -10.53
N ASP A 132 -2.85 2.28 -10.62
CA ASP A 132 -2.91 0.82 -10.70
C ASP A 132 -2.20 0.29 -11.97
N ASN A 133 -2.02 -1.03 -12.03
CA ASN A 133 -1.31 -1.72 -13.12
C ASN A 133 -2.25 -2.40 -14.12
N ALA A 134 -3.53 -2.02 -14.15
CA ALA A 134 -4.45 -2.48 -15.18
C ALA A 134 -4.05 -1.88 -16.54
N SER A 135 -4.34 -2.61 -17.62
CA SER A 135 -3.82 -2.29 -18.96
C SER A 135 -4.19 -0.88 -19.45
N ASN A 136 -5.37 -0.38 -19.07
CA ASN A 136 -5.81 0.98 -19.37
C ASN A 136 -4.95 2.05 -18.66
N TYR A 137 -4.57 1.82 -17.41
CA TYR A 137 -3.70 2.74 -16.66
C TYR A 137 -2.25 2.67 -17.12
N VAL A 138 -1.74 1.49 -17.45
CA VAL A 138 -0.41 1.33 -18.06
C VAL A 138 -0.35 2.10 -19.38
N ASN A 139 -1.35 1.94 -20.24
CA ASN A 139 -1.41 2.69 -21.50
C ASN A 139 -1.47 4.20 -21.28
N ALA A 140 -2.29 4.66 -20.34
CA ALA A 140 -2.44 6.06 -20.01
C ALA A 140 -1.16 6.67 -19.43
N GLY A 141 -0.50 5.96 -18.52
CA GLY A 141 0.76 6.36 -17.91
C GLY A 141 1.91 6.48 -18.91
N MET A 142 2.02 5.53 -19.84
CA MET A 142 3.01 5.60 -20.93
C MET A 142 2.76 6.81 -21.83
N ARG A 143 1.51 7.07 -22.23
CA ARG A 143 1.14 8.27 -23.01
C ARG A 143 1.43 9.57 -22.24
N LEU A 144 1.21 9.56 -20.92
CA LEU A 144 1.53 10.70 -20.06
C LEU A 144 3.03 10.99 -20.07
N MET A 145 3.86 9.96 -19.96
CA MET A 145 5.32 10.09 -20.04
C MET A 145 5.83 10.51 -21.42
N GLU A 146 5.12 10.18 -22.50
CA GLU A 146 5.44 10.65 -23.85
C GLU A 146 5.14 12.16 -24.01
N LYS A 147 3.98 12.61 -23.51
CA LYS A 147 3.58 14.03 -23.56
C LYS A 147 4.44 14.90 -22.63
N ARG A 148 4.67 14.43 -21.39
CA ARG A 148 5.30 15.21 -20.31
C ARG A 148 6.67 14.65 -19.97
N ARG A 149 7.71 15.36 -20.40
CA ARG A 149 9.10 14.87 -20.34
C ARG A 149 9.74 14.98 -18.97
N LYS A 150 9.22 15.83 -18.08
CA LYS A 150 9.80 16.13 -16.75
C LYS A 150 9.01 15.54 -15.58
N LEU A 151 8.31 14.43 -15.79
CA LEU A 151 7.67 13.64 -14.73
C LEU A 151 7.77 12.14 -15.03
N TRP A 152 7.59 11.31 -14.01
CA TRP A 152 7.50 9.87 -14.12
C TRP A 152 6.06 9.36 -14.01
N TRP A 153 5.73 8.29 -14.73
CA TRP A 153 4.63 7.42 -14.35
C TRP A 153 5.19 6.16 -13.70
N THR A 154 4.63 5.77 -12.56
CA THR A 154 5.05 4.59 -11.79
C THR A 154 3.83 3.74 -11.45
N PRO A 155 3.89 2.40 -11.61
CA PRO A 155 2.82 1.54 -11.14
C PRO A 155 2.84 1.45 -9.61
N CYS A 156 1.66 1.35 -9.01
CA CYS A 156 1.51 1.24 -7.56
C CYS A 156 2.23 0.00 -7.01
N VAL A 157 3.16 0.22 -6.07
CA VAL A 157 3.96 -0.83 -5.44
C VAL A 157 3.10 -1.85 -4.69
N ALA A 158 2.12 -1.38 -3.91
CA ALA A 158 1.20 -2.24 -3.18
C ALA A 158 0.44 -3.17 -4.14
N HIS A 159 -0.03 -2.64 -5.27
CA HIS A 159 -0.71 -3.41 -6.30
C HIS A 159 0.24 -4.39 -7.01
N CYS A 160 1.49 -4.00 -7.30
CA CYS A 160 2.51 -4.90 -7.84
C CYS A 160 2.79 -6.10 -6.91
N ILE A 161 2.93 -5.87 -5.60
CA ILE A 161 3.12 -6.94 -4.61
C ILE A 161 1.87 -7.82 -4.52
N ASP A 162 0.67 -7.24 -4.60
CA ASP A 162 -0.58 -8.01 -4.64
C ASP A 162 -0.64 -8.95 -5.85
N LEU A 163 -0.19 -8.50 -7.03
CA LEU A 163 -0.06 -9.32 -8.23
C LEU A 163 1.02 -10.41 -8.09
N MET A 164 2.13 -10.15 -7.38
CA MET A 164 3.11 -11.18 -7.04
C MET A 164 2.47 -12.27 -6.17
N LEU A 165 1.70 -11.88 -5.15
CA LEU A 165 0.96 -12.80 -4.28
C LEU A 165 -0.08 -13.61 -5.07
N GLU A 166 -0.77 -12.97 -6.01
CA GLU A 166 -1.69 -13.66 -6.94
C GLU A 166 -0.96 -14.74 -7.73
N ASP A 167 0.17 -14.39 -8.36
CA ASP A 167 0.91 -15.32 -9.22
C ASP A 167 1.57 -16.46 -8.46
N ILE A 168 2.00 -16.21 -7.22
CA ILE A 168 2.41 -17.25 -6.27
C ILE A 168 1.21 -18.13 -5.91
N GLY A 169 0.04 -17.54 -5.69
CA GLY A 169 -1.22 -18.25 -5.44
C GLY A 169 -1.64 -19.21 -6.55
N LYS A 170 -1.12 -19.03 -7.77
CA LYS A 170 -1.34 -19.93 -8.93
C LYS A 170 -0.40 -21.14 -8.97
N LEU A 171 0.65 -21.18 -8.15
CA LEU A 171 1.52 -22.37 -8.04
C LEU A 171 0.73 -23.55 -7.48
N ASN A 172 0.98 -24.78 -7.97
CA ASN A 172 0.13 -25.94 -7.67
C ASN A 172 -0.12 -26.17 -6.15
N VAL A 173 0.94 -26.11 -5.33
CA VAL A 173 0.83 -26.28 -3.87
C VAL A 173 -0.02 -25.15 -3.25
N HIS A 174 0.20 -23.91 -3.65
CA HIS A 174 -0.55 -22.75 -3.16
C HIS A 174 -2.01 -22.78 -3.62
N ALA A 175 -2.26 -23.01 -4.91
CA ALA A 175 -3.59 -23.03 -5.51
C ALA A 175 -4.49 -24.11 -4.89
N THR A 176 -3.96 -25.34 -4.76
CA THR A 176 -4.69 -26.45 -4.15
C THR A 176 -4.97 -26.20 -2.67
N THR A 177 -4.00 -25.67 -1.93
CA THR A 177 -4.14 -25.33 -0.50
C THR A 177 -5.15 -24.21 -0.28
N LEU A 178 -5.08 -23.14 -1.06
CA LEU A 178 -6.02 -22.01 -1.02
C LEU A 178 -7.44 -22.47 -1.36
N SER A 179 -7.60 -23.35 -2.35
CA SER A 179 -8.90 -23.93 -2.70
C SER A 179 -9.50 -24.75 -1.55
N ARG A 180 -8.70 -25.63 -0.93
CA ARG A 180 -9.13 -26.44 0.23
C ARG A 180 -9.47 -25.57 1.43
N ALA A 181 -8.61 -24.62 1.78
CA ALA A 181 -8.86 -23.69 2.88
C ALA A 181 -10.14 -22.85 2.65
N ARG A 182 -10.35 -22.37 1.42
CA ARG A 182 -11.59 -21.65 1.06
C ARG A 182 -12.82 -22.53 1.24
N GLN A 183 -12.77 -23.81 0.90
CA GLN A 183 -13.89 -24.74 1.14
C GLN A 183 -14.20 -24.89 2.62
N VAL A 184 -13.18 -25.07 3.47
CA VAL A 184 -13.33 -25.13 4.93
C VAL A 184 -13.97 -23.86 5.48
N VAL A 185 -13.43 -22.70 5.11
CA VAL A 185 -13.93 -21.40 5.59
C VAL A 185 -15.35 -21.13 5.08
N LYS A 186 -15.63 -21.39 3.80
CA LYS A 186 -16.97 -21.21 3.22
C LYS A 186 -18.00 -22.08 3.94
N PHE A 187 -17.64 -23.33 4.26
CA PHE A 187 -18.52 -24.22 5.01
C PHE A 187 -18.81 -23.70 6.42
N ILE A 188 -17.77 -23.28 7.16
CA ILE A 188 -17.94 -22.75 8.53
C ILE A 188 -18.82 -21.50 8.54
N TYR A 189 -18.54 -20.51 7.69
CA TYR A 189 -19.27 -19.25 7.67
C TYR A 189 -20.63 -19.34 6.96
N GLY A 190 -20.81 -20.31 6.06
CA GLY A 190 -22.06 -20.53 5.34
C GLY A 190 -23.17 -21.12 6.20
N HIS A 191 -22.83 -21.72 7.36
CA HIS A 191 -23.78 -22.44 8.20
C HIS A 191 -23.77 -21.90 9.63
N THR A 192 -24.83 -21.19 10.02
CA THR A 192 -24.94 -20.48 11.31
C THR A 192 -24.61 -21.36 12.52
N TRP A 193 -25.06 -22.62 12.52
CA TRP A 193 -24.78 -23.56 13.60
C TRP A 193 -23.29 -23.95 13.66
N VAL A 194 -22.65 -24.19 12.51
CA VAL A 194 -21.23 -24.52 12.42
C VAL A 194 -20.38 -23.32 12.81
N LEU A 195 -20.76 -22.12 12.37
CA LEU A 195 -20.12 -20.87 12.78
C LEU A 195 -20.19 -20.67 14.30
N SER A 196 -21.37 -20.89 14.90
CA SER A 196 -21.55 -20.83 16.34
C SER A 196 -20.67 -21.85 17.07
N LEU A 197 -20.62 -23.10 16.57
CA LEU A 197 -19.76 -24.14 17.11
C LEU A 197 -18.29 -23.70 17.05
N MET A 198 -17.79 -23.26 15.89
CA MET A 198 -16.42 -22.77 15.73
C MET A 198 -16.09 -21.67 16.76
N ARG A 199 -16.98 -20.67 16.91
CA ARG A 199 -16.82 -19.57 17.87
C ARG A 199 -16.70 -20.05 19.33
N THR A 200 -17.39 -21.13 19.71
CA THR A 200 -17.24 -21.70 21.07
C THR A 200 -15.84 -22.27 21.32
N PHE A 201 -15.19 -22.83 20.28
CA PHE A 201 -13.83 -23.37 20.40
C PHE A 201 -12.75 -22.30 20.22
N THR A 202 -12.99 -21.32 19.35
CA THR A 202 -12.02 -20.25 19.07
C THR A 202 -12.14 -19.06 20.02
N LYS A 203 -13.05 -19.08 21.00
CA LYS A 203 -13.34 -17.94 21.89
C LYS A 203 -13.68 -16.68 21.08
N ASN A 204 -14.57 -16.81 20.10
CA ASN A 204 -14.97 -15.77 19.16
C ASN A 204 -13.86 -15.19 18.26
N HIS A 205 -12.70 -15.85 18.14
CA HIS A 205 -11.70 -15.43 17.16
C HIS A 205 -12.17 -15.78 15.75
N GLU A 206 -12.20 -14.77 14.88
CA GLU A 206 -12.60 -14.91 13.47
C GLU A 206 -11.45 -15.47 12.61
N LEU A 207 -11.80 -16.29 11.61
CA LEU A 207 -10.84 -16.84 10.64
C LEU A 207 -10.59 -15.88 9.49
N LEU A 208 -11.60 -15.13 9.08
CA LEU A 208 -11.47 -14.09 8.07
C LEU A 208 -10.82 -12.85 8.71
N ARG A 209 -9.75 -12.37 8.08
CA ARG A 209 -9.08 -11.13 8.47
C ARG A 209 -9.22 -10.11 7.35
N PRO A 210 -9.73 -8.90 7.64
CA PRO A 210 -9.60 -7.79 6.72
C PRO A 210 -8.12 -7.60 6.37
N ALA A 211 -7.83 -7.34 5.09
CA ALA A 211 -6.52 -6.97 4.61
C ALA A 211 -6.67 -5.86 3.58
N ILE A 212 -5.57 -5.15 3.35
CA ILE A 212 -5.44 -4.06 2.39
C ILE A 212 -5.84 -4.52 0.99
N THR A 213 -5.39 -5.71 0.59
CA THR A 213 -5.64 -6.25 -0.74
C THR A 213 -6.30 -7.63 -0.73
N ARG A 214 -7.02 -7.92 -1.81
CA ARG A 214 -7.74 -9.19 -2.00
C ARG A 214 -6.83 -10.42 -1.87
N PHE A 215 -5.62 -10.41 -2.42
CA PHE A 215 -4.77 -11.60 -2.36
C PHE A 215 -4.05 -11.74 -1.02
N ALA A 216 -3.72 -10.62 -0.35
CA ALA A 216 -3.27 -10.65 1.03
C ALA A 216 -4.32 -11.26 1.97
N ILE A 217 -5.63 -10.98 1.77
CA ILE A 217 -6.72 -11.61 2.54
C ILE A 217 -6.62 -13.13 2.51
N ALA A 218 -6.33 -13.73 1.34
CA ALA A 218 -6.27 -15.18 1.20
C ALA A 218 -5.15 -15.79 2.07
N PHE A 219 -3.96 -15.19 2.07
CA PHE A 219 -2.83 -15.67 2.88
C PHE A 219 -2.95 -15.30 4.37
N LEU A 220 -3.57 -14.17 4.72
CA LEU A 220 -3.91 -13.84 6.11
C LEU A 220 -4.99 -14.75 6.68
N THR A 221 -5.94 -15.18 5.84
CA THR A 221 -6.94 -16.19 6.21
C THR A 221 -6.26 -17.52 6.49
N LEU A 222 -5.28 -17.95 5.66
CA LEU A 222 -4.47 -19.14 5.96
C LEU A 222 -3.75 -19.02 7.31
N GLN A 223 -3.18 -17.85 7.62
CA GLN A 223 -2.54 -17.61 8.92
C GLN A 223 -3.55 -17.72 10.08
N SER A 224 -4.74 -17.14 9.95
CA SER A 224 -5.76 -17.24 10.99
C SER A 224 -6.22 -18.69 11.17
N LEU A 225 -6.44 -19.40 10.06
CA LEU A 225 -6.80 -20.82 10.06
C LEU A 225 -5.73 -21.67 10.77
N TYR A 226 -4.45 -21.42 10.46
CA TYR A 226 -3.34 -22.14 11.06
C TYR A 226 -3.17 -21.84 12.55
N LYS A 227 -3.37 -20.58 12.97
CA LYS A 227 -3.39 -20.20 14.40
C LYS A 227 -4.48 -20.94 15.17
N GLN A 228 -5.63 -21.15 14.54
CA GLN A 228 -6.76 -21.89 15.10
C GLN A 228 -6.70 -23.40 14.79
N LYS A 229 -5.56 -23.95 14.37
CA LYS A 229 -5.47 -25.38 13.98
C LYS A 229 -5.98 -26.33 15.07
N GLN A 230 -5.47 -26.18 16.30
CA GLN A 230 -5.83 -27.11 17.38
C GLN A 230 -7.28 -26.95 17.82
N THR A 231 -7.79 -25.72 17.86
CA THR A 231 -9.20 -25.45 18.18
C THR A 231 -10.14 -25.96 17.10
N LEU A 232 -9.77 -25.85 15.82
CA LEU A 232 -10.52 -26.40 14.70
C LEU A 232 -10.50 -27.93 14.66
N ILE A 233 -9.39 -28.56 15.03
CA ILE A 233 -9.32 -30.03 15.21
C ILE A 233 -10.27 -30.44 16.35
N ALA A 234 -10.21 -29.76 17.50
CA ALA A 234 -11.06 -30.03 18.65
C ALA A 234 -12.56 -29.79 18.37
N MET A 235 -12.89 -28.89 17.44
CA MET A 235 -14.27 -28.61 17.03
C MET A 235 -15.00 -29.87 16.53
N PHE A 236 -14.29 -30.81 15.89
CA PHE A 236 -14.83 -32.09 15.43
C PHE A 236 -14.95 -33.12 16.58
N SER A 237 -15.61 -32.69 17.66
CA SER A 237 -15.87 -33.44 18.91
C SER A 237 -17.17 -34.26 18.83
N GLU A 238 -17.58 -34.87 19.95
CA GLU A 238 -18.88 -35.55 20.07
C GLU A 238 -20.06 -34.66 19.67
N LYS A 239 -20.02 -33.37 20.05
CA LYS A 239 -21.06 -32.39 19.68
C LYS A 239 -21.15 -32.18 18.16
N TRP A 240 -20.04 -32.30 17.45
CA TRP A 240 -20.04 -32.32 15.99
C TRP A 240 -20.65 -33.63 15.47
N CYS A 241 -20.25 -34.78 16.01
CA CYS A 241 -20.74 -36.08 15.59
C CYS A 241 -22.27 -36.23 15.75
N SER A 242 -22.86 -35.58 16.75
CA SER A 242 -24.31 -35.53 16.94
C SER A 242 -25.05 -34.57 16.00
N SER A 243 -24.33 -33.76 15.20
CA SER A 243 -24.92 -32.77 14.30
C SER A 243 -25.41 -33.39 12.99
N THR A 244 -26.37 -32.72 12.34
CA THR A 244 -26.82 -33.08 10.99
C THR A 244 -25.72 -32.90 9.93
N TRP A 245 -24.76 -32.00 10.19
CA TRP A 245 -23.67 -31.67 9.29
C TRP A 245 -22.60 -32.76 9.18
N ALA A 246 -22.41 -33.58 10.23
CA ALA A 246 -21.45 -34.68 10.22
C ALA A 246 -21.75 -35.73 9.13
N LYS A 247 -23.00 -35.82 8.66
CA LYS A 247 -23.42 -36.75 7.60
C LYS A 247 -23.54 -36.10 6.22
N LYS A 248 -23.52 -34.76 6.15
CA LYS A 248 -23.63 -34.03 4.89
C LYS A 248 -22.30 -34.03 4.15
N VAL A 249 -22.35 -34.11 2.82
CA VAL A 249 -21.16 -34.17 1.94
C VAL A 249 -20.16 -33.05 2.25
N GLU A 250 -20.62 -31.82 2.44
CA GLU A 250 -19.77 -30.68 2.76
C GLU A 250 -19.07 -30.80 4.13
N GLY A 251 -19.79 -31.29 5.14
CA GLY A 251 -19.28 -31.49 6.49
C GLY A 251 -18.26 -32.62 6.56
N VAL A 252 -18.56 -33.77 5.92
CA VAL A 252 -17.63 -34.90 5.79
C VAL A 252 -16.35 -34.48 5.09
N LYS A 253 -16.47 -33.72 3.98
CA LYS A 253 -15.31 -33.23 3.24
C LYS A 253 -14.46 -32.26 4.07
N THR A 254 -15.10 -31.36 4.81
CA THR A 254 -14.42 -30.40 5.70
C THR A 254 -13.70 -31.13 6.82
N GLN A 255 -14.37 -32.08 7.50
CA GLN A 255 -13.78 -32.91 8.55
C GLN A 255 -12.58 -33.71 8.00
N SER A 256 -12.73 -34.33 6.83
CA SER A 256 -11.66 -35.07 6.17
C SER A 256 -10.44 -34.20 5.88
N THR A 257 -10.66 -32.99 5.36
CA THR A 257 -9.58 -32.02 5.09
C THR A 257 -8.87 -31.58 6.37
N VAL A 258 -9.60 -31.34 7.46
CA VAL A 258 -9.03 -30.81 8.71
C VAL A 258 -8.34 -31.90 9.55
N LEU A 259 -8.93 -33.09 9.65
CA LEU A 259 -8.45 -34.15 10.54
C LEU A 259 -7.54 -35.17 9.85
N PHE A 260 -7.84 -35.51 8.59
CA PHE A 260 -7.29 -36.73 7.98
C PHE A 260 -6.39 -36.47 6.77
N ASP A 261 -6.44 -35.29 6.15
CA ASP A 261 -5.54 -34.94 5.06
C ASP A 261 -4.12 -34.67 5.60
N PRO A 262 -3.14 -35.57 5.34
CA PRO A 262 -1.80 -35.43 5.87
C PRO A 262 -1.05 -34.24 5.27
N ASN A 263 -1.50 -33.73 4.12
CA ASN A 263 -0.84 -32.66 3.38
C ASN A 263 -1.43 -31.29 3.70
N PHE A 264 -2.66 -31.21 4.19
CA PHE A 264 -3.36 -29.93 4.36
C PHE A 264 -2.59 -28.97 5.27
N TRP A 265 -2.34 -29.34 6.52
CA TRP A 265 -1.66 -28.47 7.47
C TRP A 265 -0.18 -28.18 7.12
N PRO A 266 0.62 -29.17 6.66
CA PRO A 266 1.97 -28.89 6.16
C PRO A 266 1.99 -27.93 4.98
N HIS A 267 1.07 -28.07 4.02
CA HIS A 267 0.99 -27.15 2.88
C HIS A 267 0.49 -25.76 3.29
N VAL A 268 -0.45 -25.65 4.23
CA VAL A 268 -0.86 -24.36 4.80
C VAL A 268 0.36 -23.68 5.44
N ALA A 269 1.14 -24.40 6.25
CA ALA A 269 2.35 -23.85 6.86
C ALA A 269 3.38 -23.41 5.80
N PHE A 270 3.55 -24.19 4.73
CA PHE A 270 4.44 -23.83 3.62
C PHE A 270 3.99 -22.57 2.88
N CYS A 271 2.70 -22.45 2.55
CA CYS A 271 2.14 -21.27 1.90
C CYS A 271 2.36 -20.02 2.75
N ILE A 272 2.12 -20.11 4.07
CA ILE A 272 2.34 -19.00 5.00
C ILE A 272 3.82 -18.61 5.02
N LYS A 273 4.73 -19.56 5.24
CA LYS A 273 6.18 -19.31 5.33
C LYS A 273 6.75 -18.65 4.07
N THR A 274 6.18 -18.94 2.91
CA THR A 274 6.65 -18.44 1.62
C THR A 274 6.01 -17.12 1.19
N THR A 275 4.94 -16.67 1.85
CA THR A 275 4.22 -15.44 1.48
C THR A 275 4.23 -14.36 2.56
N VAL A 276 4.41 -14.72 3.84
CA VAL A 276 4.53 -13.78 4.95
C VAL A 276 5.58 -12.68 4.70
N PRO A 277 6.77 -12.97 4.14
CA PRO A 277 7.74 -11.92 3.86
C PRO A 277 7.18 -10.84 2.91
N LEU A 278 6.55 -11.24 1.80
CA LEU A 278 5.90 -10.29 0.87
C LEU A 278 4.71 -9.56 1.48
N VAL A 279 3.89 -10.24 2.30
CA VAL A 279 2.78 -9.59 3.03
C VAL A 279 3.33 -8.57 4.04
N SER A 280 4.55 -8.76 4.55
CA SER A 280 5.20 -7.77 5.42
C SER A 280 5.63 -6.56 4.61
N VAL A 281 6.26 -6.75 3.45
CA VAL A 281 6.59 -5.63 2.53
C VAL A 281 5.33 -4.87 2.13
N LEU A 282 4.24 -5.56 1.79
CA LEU A 282 2.96 -4.93 1.44
C LEU A 282 2.43 -4.02 2.57
N ARG A 283 2.62 -4.39 3.84
CA ARG A 283 2.19 -3.56 4.97
C ARG A 283 3.09 -2.35 5.18
N GLU A 284 4.38 -2.47 4.89
CA GLU A 284 5.32 -1.36 4.99
C GLU A 284 5.02 -0.30 3.93
N VAL A 285 4.72 -0.72 2.68
CA VAL A 285 4.44 0.22 1.58
C VAL A 285 3.05 0.85 1.62
N ASP A 286 2.14 0.30 2.41
CA ASP A 286 0.80 0.83 2.65
C ASP A 286 0.70 1.59 3.98
N SER A 287 1.80 1.65 4.75
CA SER A 287 1.85 2.35 6.02
C SER A 287 1.98 3.86 5.81
N GLU A 288 1.17 4.65 6.51
CA GLU A 288 1.30 6.11 6.57
C GLU A 288 2.41 6.57 7.54
N GLU A 289 3.05 5.64 8.28
CA GLU A 289 4.04 5.99 9.31
C GLU A 289 5.37 6.48 8.73
N ARG A 290 5.80 5.95 7.58
CA ARG A 290 7.05 6.35 6.92
C ARG A 290 6.97 6.21 5.39
N PRO A 291 7.57 7.14 4.62
CA PRO A 291 7.71 6.98 3.18
C PRO A 291 8.51 5.72 2.84
N ALA A 292 7.89 4.79 2.10
CA ALA A 292 8.42 3.44 1.92
C ALA A 292 9.27 3.27 0.65
N MET A 293 9.15 4.20 -0.29
CA MET A 293 9.74 4.11 -1.63
C MET A 293 11.26 3.88 -1.61
N GLY A 294 12.01 4.67 -0.83
CA GLY A 294 13.46 4.54 -0.70
C GLY A 294 13.93 3.29 0.05
N TYR A 295 13.02 2.45 0.53
CA TYR A 295 13.31 1.17 1.18
C TYR A 295 12.90 -0.03 0.32
N ILE A 296 12.21 0.16 -0.81
CA ILE A 296 11.56 -0.95 -1.52
C ILE A 296 12.55 -2.00 -2.03
N TYR A 297 13.73 -1.59 -2.51
CA TYR A 297 14.79 -2.50 -2.96
C TYR A 297 15.25 -3.41 -1.83
N GLU A 298 15.68 -2.81 -0.70
CA GLU A 298 16.08 -3.55 0.50
C GLU A 298 14.97 -4.46 1.02
N LEU A 299 13.73 -3.96 1.10
CA LEU A 299 12.60 -4.74 1.60
C LEU A 299 12.31 -5.97 0.72
N MET A 300 12.46 -5.84 -0.59
CA MET A 300 12.24 -6.95 -1.53
C MET A 300 13.39 -7.96 -1.49
N ASP A 301 14.64 -7.52 -1.37
CA ASP A 301 15.79 -8.40 -1.20
C ASP A 301 15.69 -9.19 0.11
N LEU A 302 15.43 -8.51 1.24
CA LEU A 302 15.17 -9.15 2.52
C LEU A 302 13.98 -10.11 2.47
N ALA A 303 12.92 -9.78 1.72
CA ALA A 303 11.79 -10.68 1.54
C ALA A 303 12.21 -11.96 0.79
N LYS A 304 12.99 -11.84 -0.29
CA LYS A 304 13.52 -12.99 -1.04
C LYS A 304 14.42 -13.85 -0.17
N GLU A 305 15.37 -13.25 0.54
CA GLU A 305 16.27 -13.94 1.48
C GLU A 305 15.48 -14.69 2.56
N LYS A 306 14.48 -14.04 3.17
CA LYS A 306 13.64 -14.65 4.20
C LYS A 306 12.80 -15.81 3.67
N ILE A 307 12.34 -15.75 2.42
CA ILE A 307 11.67 -16.88 1.75
C ILE A 307 12.65 -18.05 1.57
N ALA A 308 13.88 -17.79 1.10
CA ALA A 308 14.90 -18.83 0.95
C ALA A 308 15.27 -19.47 2.30
N PHE A 309 15.48 -18.64 3.33
CA PHE A 309 15.72 -19.08 4.70
C PHE A 309 14.58 -19.95 5.24
N ASN A 310 13.32 -19.53 5.07
CA ASN A 310 12.14 -20.29 5.48
C ASN A 310 12.03 -21.65 4.77
N CYS A 311 12.62 -21.75 3.58
CA CYS A 311 12.76 -22.97 2.79
C CYS A 311 14.04 -23.77 3.09
N ARG A 312 14.80 -23.38 4.12
CA ARG A 312 16.10 -23.97 4.52
C ARG A 312 17.15 -23.95 3.40
N GLY A 313 17.13 -22.92 2.54
CA GLY A 313 18.04 -22.84 1.40
C GLY A 313 17.78 -23.86 0.30
N VAL A 314 16.66 -24.60 0.33
CA VAL A 314 16.33 -25.58 -0.71
C VAL A 314 15.73 -24.88 -1.93
N GLU A 315 16.55 -24.64 -2.96
CA GLU A 315 16.19 -23.90 -4.18
C GLU A 315 14.95 -24.44 -4.86
N ARG A 316 14.78 -25.77 -4.93
CA ARG A 316 13.57 -26.40 -5.51
C ARG A 316 12.27 -25.92 -4.87
N LYS A 317 12.30 -25.46 -3.61
CA LYS A 317 11.13 -24.93 -2.90
C LYS A 317 10.90 -23.45 -3.15
N TYR A 318 11.93 -22.60 -3.07
CA TYR A 318 11.77 -21.15 -3.19
C TYR A 318 11.99 -20.60 -4.61
N GLY A 319 12.75 -21.29 -5.45
CA GLY A 319 13.07 -20.87 -6.82
C GLY A 319 11.83 -20.58 -7.67
N PRO A 320 10.78 -21.44 -7.67
CA PRO A 320 9.53 -21.13 -8.37
C PRO A 320 8.82 -19.86 -7.86
N ILE A 321 8.96 -19.55 -6.57
CA ILE A 321 8.38 -18.35 -5.95
C ILE A 321 9.18 -17.11 -6.36
N TRP A 322 10.51 -17.17 -6.28
CA TRP A 322 11.39 -16.09 -6.75
C TRP A 322 11.14 -15.77 -8.22
N LYS A 323 10.99 -16.79 -9.08
CA LYS A 323 10.62 -16.57 -10.49
C LYS A 323 9.31 -15.78 -10.67
N LYS A 324 8.32 -15.98 -9.80
CA LYS A 324 7.07 -15.19 -9.82
C LYS A 324 7.29 -13.75 -9.35
N ILE A 325 8.13 -13.55 -8.34
CA ILE A 325 8.52 -12.22 -7.85
C ILE A 325 9.26 -11.48 -8.96
N ASP A 326 10.31 -12.07 -9.52
CA ASP A 326 11.18 -11.45 -10.52
C ASP A 326 10.42 -11.12 -11.81
N ALA A 327 9.49 -11.99 -12.24
CA ALA A 327 8.64 -11.74 -13.40
C ALA A 327 7.72 -10.51 -13.27
N ARG A 328 7.47 -10.05 -12.03
CA ARG A 328 6.72 -8.80 -11.75
C ARG A 328 7.66 -7.66 -11.41
N TRP A 329 8.75 -7.93 -10.70
CA TRP A 329 9.74 -6.94 -10.32
C TRP A 329 10.30 -6.20 -11.54
N THR A 330 10.92 -6.93 -12.47
CA THR A 330 11.65 -6.32 -13.60
C THR A 330 10.77 -5.43 -14.49
N PRO A 331 9.56 -5.85 -14.94
CA PRO A 331 8.77 -5.00 -15.85
C PRO A 331 7.92 -3.95 -15.14
N GLN A 332 7.68 -4.04 -13.83
CA GLN A 332 6.71 -3.19 -13.13
C GLN A 332 7.34 -2.38 -12.00
N LEU A 333 8.00 -3.04 -11.05
CA LEU A 333 8.43 -2.41 -9.80
C LEU A 333 9.85 -1.83 -9.88
N HIS A 334 10.73 -2.45 -10.67
CA HIS A 334 12.04 -1.89 -11.00
C HIS A 334 11.83 -0.66 -11.90
N ARG A 335 11.85 0.53 -11.28
CA ARG A 335 11.73 1.81 -11.97
C ARG A 335 12.90 2.73 -11.59
N PRO A 336 13.38 3.57 -12.53
CA PRO A 336 14.47 4.51 -12.28
C PRO A 336 14.25 5.39 -11.05
N LEU A 337 13.00 5.83 -10.84
CA LEU A 337 12.66 6.66 -9.70
C LEU A 337 12.77 5.91 -8.35
N HIS A 338 12.39 4.63 -8.29
CA HIS A 338 12.56 3.81 -7.08
C HIS A 338 14.05 3.52 -6.80
N ALA A 339 14.83 3.29 -7.85
CA ALA A 339 16.28 3.11 -7.75
C ALA A 339 16.98 4.40 -7.25
N ALA A 340 16.60 5.55 -7.81
CA ALA A 340 17.10 6.85 -7.36
C ALA A 340 16.80 7.10 -5.87
N ASP A 341 15.58 6.81 -5.42
CA ASP A 341 15.21 6.99 -4.01
C ASP A 341 15.95 6.02 -3.07
N TYR A 342 16.21 4.78 -3.51
CA TYR A 342 17.05 3.84 -2.78
C TYR A 342 18.51 4.32 -2.65
N TYR A 343 19.09 4.85 -3.74
CA TYR A 343 20.44 5.44 -3.72
C TYR A 343 20.55 6.64 -2.78
N LEU A 344 19.54 7.50 -2.81
CA LEU A 344 19.51 8.74 -2.05
C LEU A 344 19.06 8.53 -0.59
N ASN A 345 18.83 7.28 -0.19
CA ASN A 345 18.54 6.92 1.18
C ASN A 345 19.86 6.80 1.99
N PRO A 346 20.18 7.75 2.88
CA PRO A 346 21.45 7.77 3.59
C PRO A 346 21.60 6.59 4.57
N GLN A 347 20.49 6.04 5.07
CA GLN A 347 20.54 4.86 5.93
C GLN A 347 21.07 3.63 5.17
N LEU A 348 20.72 3.53 3.89
CA LEU A 348 21.06 2.38 3.05
C LEU A 348 22.37 2.61 2.31
N GLN A 349 22.57 3.80 1.71
CA GLN A 349 23.77 4.18 0.96
C GLN A 349 25.06 4.01 1.78
N TYR A 350 25.03 4.43 3.05
CA TYR A 350 26.19 4.33 3.93
C TYR A 350 26.15 3.08 4.84
N GLY A 351 25.20 2.17 4.60
CA GLY A 351 25.09 0.92 5.33
C GLY A 351 25.91 -0.20 4.67
N ASP A 352 26.32 -1.19 5.47
CA ASP A 352 27.16 -2.32 5.01
C ASP A 352 26.51 -3.21 3.93
N LYS A 353 25.20 -3.06 3.72
CA LYS A 353 24.39 -3.91 2.85
C LYS A 353 23.96 -3.25 1.55
N PHE A 354 24.49 -2.06 1.22
CA PHE A 354 24.13 -1.40 -0.03
C PHE A 354 24.42 -2.32 -1.22
N SER A 355 23.37 -2.70 -1.94
CA SER A 355 23.38 -3.73 -2.97
C SER A 355 23.16 -3.11 -4.36
N ASN A 356 23.63 -3.79 -5.40
CA ASN A 356 23.32 -3.49 -6.81
C ASN A 356 23.72 -2.07 -7.29
N ALA A 357 24.93 -1.61 -6.94
CA ALA A 357 25.40 -0.27 -7.26
C ALA A 357 25.25 0.14 -8.74
N ASP A 358 25.54 -0.75 -9.70
CA ASP A 358 25.46 -0.40 -11.13
C ASP A 358 24.03 -0.22 -11.63
N GLU A 359 23.12 -1.13 -11.28
CA GLU A 359 21.69 -1.03 -11.63
C GLU A 359 21.06 0.20 -11.01
N VAL A 360 21.33 0.41 -9.72
CA VAL A 360 20.79 1.53 -8.95
C VAL A 360 21.33 2.86 -9.47
N ARG A 361 22.64 2.95 -9.75
CA ARG A 361 23.28 4.15 -10.31
C ARG A 361 22.77 4.45 -11.72
N LYS A 362 22.54 3.43 -12.55
CA LYS A 362 21.90 3.60 -13.85
C LYS A 362 20.49 4.18 -13.70
N GLY A 363 19.69 3.64 -12.78
CA GLY A 363 18.35 4.16 -12.48
C GLY A 363 18.38 5.61 -11.99
N LEU A 364 19.35 5.97 -11.13
CA LEU A 364 19.58 7.35 -10.71
C LEU A 364 19.84 8.26 -11.91
N PHE A 365 20.76 7.89 -12.80
CA PHE A 365 21.10 8.70 -13.96
C PHE A 365 19.92 8.87 -14.93
N GLU A 366 19.19 7.79 -15.23
CA GLU A 366 17.97 7.87 -16.03
C GLU A 366 16.93 8.82 -15.40
N CYS A 367 16.83 8.82 -14.08
CA CYS A 367 15.96 9.74 -13.35
C CYS A 367 16.40 11.19 -13.50
N MET A 368 17.69 11.47 -13.30
CA MET A 368 18.26 12.81 -13.42
C MET A 368 18.15 13.35 -14.84
N ASP A 369 18.46 12.54 -15.85
CA ASP A 369 18.41 12.94 -17.27
C ASP A 369 16.98 13.28 -17.73
N ARG A 370 15.97 12.65 -17.11
CA ARG A 370 14.56 12.96 -17.39
C ARG A 370 14.09 14.21 -16.65
N MET A 371 14.48 14.37 -15.40
CA MET A 371 13.91 15.38 -14.50
C MET A 371 14.64 16.73 -14.56
N LEU A 372 15.94 16.73 -14.86
CA LEU A 372 16.81 17.90 -14.77
C LEU A 372 17.24 18.39 -16.14
N ASP A 373 17.43 19.69 -16.30
CA ASP A 373 18.18 20.19 -17.45
C ASP A 373 19.69 19.94 -17.30
N TYR A 374 20.48 20.18 -18.35
CA TYR A 374 21.92 19.91 -18.34
C TYR A 374 22.68 20.65 -17.24
N GLN A 375 22.32 21.92 -16.96
CA GLN A 375 23.02 22.73 -15.97
C GLN A 375 22.68 22.28 -14.55
N GLU A 376 21.42 21.93 -14.30
CA GLU A 376 20.99 21.32 -13.06
C GLU A 376 21.64 19.94 -12.86
N ARG A 377 21.61 19.09 -13.89
CA ARG A 377 22.20 17.75 -13.91
C ARG A 377 23.68 17.78 -13.56
N LEU A 378 24.45 18.69 -14.14
CA LEU A 378 25.89 18.84 -13.87
C LEU A 378 26.16 19.21 -12.42
N LYS A 379 25.39 20.15 -11.85
CA LYS A 379 25.54 20.56 -10.45
C LYS A 379 25.20 19.41 -9.49
N VAL A 380 24.14 18.66 -9.78
CA VAL A 380 23.78 17.51 -8.96
C VAL A 380 24.82 16.39 -9.10
N ASP A 381 25.41 16.17 -10.28
CA ASP A 381 26.50 15.19 -10.46
C ASP A 381 27.69 15.46 -9.53
N ILE A 382 28.16 16.71 -9.51
CA ILE A 382 29.28 17.13 -8.65
C ILE A 382 28.90 16.99 -7.17
N GLN A 383 27.65 17.26 -6.81
CA GLN A 383 27.17 17.09 -5.44
C GLN A 383 27.07 15.61 -5.04
N LEU A 384 26.77 14.70 -5.98
CA LEU A 384 26.73 13.26 -5.72
C LEU A 384 28.10 12.73 -5.29
N ASP A 385 29.20 13.25 -5.83
CA ASP A 385 30.54 12.86 -5.37
C ASP A 385 30.75 13.18 -3.87
N SER A 386 30.25 14.34 -3.43
CA SER A 386 30.30 14.74 -2.03
C SER A 386 29.37 13.90 -1.15
N TYR A 387 28.20 13.52 -1.67
CA TYR A 387 27.29 12.60 -1.00
C TYR A 387 27.95 11.22 -0.88
N ASP A 388 28.41 10.60 -1.95
CA ASP A 388 29.00 9.26 -1.95
C ASP A 388 30.16 9.11 -0.96
N GLN A 389 31.01 10.13 -0.89
CA GLN A 389 32.19 10.15 -0.01
C GLN A 389 31.90 10.67 1.40
N ALA A 390 30.65 11.02 1.71
CA ALA A 390 30.27 11.69 2.95
C ALA A 390 31.16 12.90 3.27
N MET A 391 31.36 13.78 2.30
CA MET A 391 32.16 15.01 2.45
C MET A 391 31.30 16.22 2.79
N GLY A 392 31.92 17.24 3.38
CA GLY A 392 31.25 18.48 3.76
C GLY A 392 30.14 18.24 4.78
N GLU A 393 28.96 18.83 4.55
CA GLU A 393 27.80 18.71 5.44
C GLU A 393 27.32 17.26 5.60
N PHE A 394 27.47 16.42 4.56
CA PHE A 394 27.06 15.00 4.59
C PHE A 394 27.96 14.14 5.50
N GLY A 395 29.17 14.60 5.78
CA GLY A 395 30.14 13.99 6.70
C GLY A 395 30.14 14.57 8.11
N SER A 396 29.31 15.59 8.37
CA SER A 396 29.24 16.18 9.70
C SER A 396 28.76 15.15 10.72
N ARG A 397 29.19 15.29 11.98
CA ARG A 397 28.78 14.37 13.06
C ARG A 397 27.26 14.30 13.20
N ILE A 398 26.57 15.44 13.07
CA ILE A 398 25.11 15.51 13.08
C ILE A 398 24.52 14.74 11.89
N ALA A 399 25.10 14.86 10.71
CA ALA A 399 24.64 14.13 9.53
C ALA A 399 24.77 12.62 9.72
N ILE A 400 25.92 12.14 10.20
CA ILE A 400 26.18 10.72 10.47
C ILE A 400 25.23 10.17 11.54
N ASP A 401 25.15 10.84 12.69
CA ASP A 401 24.35 10.38 13.83
C ASP A 401 22.84 10.37 13.51
N SER A 402 22.39 11.22 12.57
CA SER A 402 20.97 11.33 12.22
C SER A 402 20.52 10.45 11.04
N ARG A 403 21.42 9.72 10.35
CA ARG A 403 21.08 8.90 9.16
C ARG A 403 20.00 7.85 9.44
N THR A 404 19.97 7.31 10.66
CA THR A 404 19.03 6.28 11.09
C THR A 404 17.90 6.82 11.97
N LEU A 405 17.96 8.09 12.36
CA LEU A 405 16.99 8.74 13.25
C LEU A 405 15.92 9.52 12.48
N ARG A 406 16.25 9.98 11.27
CA ARG A 406 15.33 10.75 10.41
C ARG A 406 14.91 9.92 9.22
N SER A 407 13.73 10.20 8.68
CA SER A 407 13.36 9.69 7.36
C SER A 407 14.31 10.25 6.29
N PRO A 408 14.57 9.53 5.19
CA PRO A 408 15.44 10.01 4.10
C PRO A 408 15.06 11.42 3.63
N THR A 409 13.76 11.65 3.43
CA THR A 409 13.20 12.97 3.06
C THR A 409 13.51 14.05 4.09
N SER A 410 13.34 13.76 5.39
CA SER A 410 13.63 14.73 6.47
C SER A 410 15.13 15.01 6.59
N TRP A 411 15.96 13.97 6.45
CA TRP A 411 17.42 14.10 6.48
C TRP A 411 17.92 14.99 5.34
N GLY A 412 17.43 14.76 4.12
CA GLY A 412 17.71 15.57 2.94
C GLY A 412 17.25 17.02 3.09
N CYS A 413 16.07 17.27 3.67
CA CYS A 413 15.58 18.63 3.93
C CYS A 413 16.50 19.45 4.85
N VAL A 414 17.09 18.81 5.87
CA VAL A 414 17.87 19.50 6.89
C VAL A 414 19.35 19.66 6.51
N LEU A 415 19.92 18.66 5.84
CA LEU A 415 21.37 18.60 5.55
C LEU A 415 21.69 18.86 4.07
N GLY A 416 20.72 18.71 3.17
CA GLY A 416 20.83 19.02 1.75
C GLY A 416 20.78 20.52 1.47
N VAL A 417 21.78 21.25 1.96
CA VAL A 417 21.92 22.69 1.73
C VAL A 417 22.62 22.93 0.39
N GLN A 418 21.82 23.20 -0.67
CA GLN A 418 22.01 24.31 -1.65
C GLN A 418 21.16 24.17 -2.93
N HIS A 419 20.79 22.95 -3.34
CA HIS A 419 20.00 22.74 -4.56
C HIS A 419 18.71 21.97 -4.29
N ARG A 420 17.62 22.71 -4.08
CA ARG A 420 16.22 22.21 -4.07
C ARG A 420 15.77 21.67 -5.44
N SER A 421 16.68 21.53 -6.40
CA SER A 421 16.42 21.14 -7.79
C SER A 421 16.02 19.67 -7.91
N CYS A 422 16.53 18.80 -7.01
CA CYS A 422 16.21 17.38 -7.04
C CYS A 422 14.95 17.08 -6.20
N LYS A 423 13.77 17.34 -6.77
CA LYS A 423 12.46 17.05 -6.15
C LYS A 423 12.19 15.54 -5.95
N ILE A 424 13.09 14.69 -6.43
CA ILE A 424 12.97 13.22 -6.45
C ILE A 424 12.78 12.65 -5.03
N CYS A 425 13.63 13.02 -4.06
CA CYS A 425 13.58 12.47 -2.69
C CYS A 425 12.39 12.95 -1.85
N TYR A 426 11.71 14.00 -2.29
CA TYR A 426 10.68 14.70 -1.49
C TYR A 426 9.25 14.34 -1.88
N SER A 427 9.09 13.59 -2.96
CA SER A 427 7.78 13.22 -3.49
C SER A 427 7.40 11.76 -3.20
N SER A 428 8.24 10.99 -2.52
CA SER A 428 7.96 9.61 -2.12
C SER A 428 6.71 9.56 -1.22
N PRO A 429 5.63 8.85 -1.64
CA PRO A 429 4.49 8.53 -0.77
C PRO A 429 4.85 7.59 0.36
#